data_AF-A0A0L0NB23-F1
#
_entry.id   AF-A0A0L0NB23-F1
#
_cell.length_a   1.000
_cell.length_b   1.000
_cell.length_c   1.000
_cell.angle_alpha   90.00
_cell.angle_beta   90.00
_cell.angle_gamma   90.00
#
_symmetry.space_group_name_H-M   'P 1'
#
loop_
_entity.id
_entity.type
_entity.pdbx_description
1 polymer ?
#
loop_
_entity_poly.entity_id
_entity_poly.type
_entity_poly.pdbx_seq_one_letter_code
_entity_poly.pdbx_strand_id
1 'polypeptide(L)'
;MVSSLLSLGFCAAVFPHLIVPVDKSHPDTAFGTSLFSEVSSTIASIFNFDIPPGDAGKTCSLVFLFPKQQDLKTSSYNFSGDGKLDFSELKLPATTGTTYNNQPAKGQDYGVVTVTPGNSYSITTFDYPAGQRLGFEIMEAGNTFLKFFQDFNPAPIGCSLPSVRGAGVKQLGVEKETRLCEDTG
;
A
#
# COMPACT_ATOMS: atom_id res chain seq x y z
N MET A 1 -20.93 17.74 32.44
CA MET A 1 -20.73 17.50 30.99
C MET A 1 -19.27 17.14 30.80
N VAL A 2 -18.95 15.85 30.86
CA VAL A 2 -17.59 15.38 30.59
C VAL A 2 -17.43 15.34 29.08
N SER A 3 -16.50 16.17 28.59
CA SER A 3 -16.00 16.15 27.22
C SER A 3 -15.42 14.76 26.97
N SER A 4 -16.20 13.90 26.32
CA SER A 4 -15.69 12.64 25.78
C SER A 4 -14.88 13.02 24.56
N LEU A 5 -13.58 13.24 24.77
CA LEU A 5 -12.60 13.05 23.71
C LEU A 5 -12.78 11.61 23.24
N LEU A 6 -13.49 11.41 22.13
CA LEU A 6 -13.29 10.22 21.32
C LEU A 6 -11.80 10.23 20.97
N SER A 7 -11.02 9.47 21.72
CA SER A 7 -9.73 8.99 21.24
C SER A 7 -10.08 8.25 19.95
N LEU A 8 -9.76 8.87 18.81
CA LEU A 8 -9.63 8.17 17.56
C LEU A 8 -8.56 7.11 17.82
N GLY A 9 -9.01 5.92 18.21
CA GLY A 9 -8.18 4.73 18.24
C GLY A 9 -7.76 4.50 16.80
N PHE A 10 -6.61 5.06 16.42
CA PHE A 10 -5.98 4.72 15.16
C PHE A 10 -5.83 3.21 15.15
N CYS A 11 -6.48 2.53 14.19
CA CYS A 11 -6.05 1.17 13.91
C CYS A 11 -4.55 1.21 13.62
N ALA A 12 -3.79 0.31 14.25
CA ALA A 12 -2.39 0.18 13.95
C ALA A 12 -2.26 -0.17 12.45
N ALA A 13 -1.59 0.70 11.71
CA ALA A 13 -1.28 0.48 10.30
C ALA A 13 0.23 0.29 10.16
N VAL A 14 0.62 -0.72 9.38
CA VAL A 14 2.01 -0.93 9.01
C VAL A 14 2.27 -0.20 7.70
N PHE A 15 3.35 0.59 7.68
CA PHE A 15 3.82 1.30 6.50
C PHE A 15 5.06 0.60 5.93
N PRO A 16 5.35 0.76 4.64
CA PRO A 16 6.50 0.10 4.04
C PRO A 16 7.78 0.62 4.68
N HIS A 17 8.66 -0.28 5.12
CA HIS A 17 9.98 0.09 5.63
C HIS A 17 11.00 0.26 4.50
N LEU A 18 10.71 -0.33 3.33
CA LEU A 18 11.56 -0.28 2.16
C LEU A 18 10.68 -0.16 0.91
N ILE A 19 11.04 0.79 0.04
CA ILE A 19 10.50 0.91 -1.32
C ILE A 19 11.68 0.78 -2.27
N VAL A 20 11.60 -0.13 -3.24
CA VAL A 20 12.64 -0.36 -4.26
C VAL A 20 12.03 -0.20 -5.64
N PRO A 21 12.49 0.76 -6.44
CA PRO A 21 12.11 0.82 -7.84
C PRO A 21 12.92 -0.20 -8.65
N VAL A 22 12.25 -0.87 -9.59
CA VAL A 22 12.87 -1.75 -10.59
C VAL A 22 12.49 -1.24 -11.97
N ASP A 23 13.48 -1.16 -12.87
CA ASP A 23 13.31 -0.57 -14.20
C ASP A 23 13.71 -1.58 -15.27
N LYS A 24 12.76 -1.99 -16.11
CA LYS A 24 13.03 -2.94 -17.19
C LYS A 24 13.93 -2.35 -18.29
N SER A 25 14.05 -1.03 -18.37
CA SER A 25 15.00 -0.35 -19.27
C SER A 25 16.43 -0.31 -18.72
N HIS A 26 16.62 -0.57 -17.43
CA HIS A 26 17.92 -0.67 -16.76
C HIS A 26 17.97 -1.94 -15.90
N PRO A 27 17.88 -3.14 -16.51
CA PRO A 27 17.41 -4.32 -15.80
C PRO A 27 18.38 -4.90 -14.75
N ASP A 28 19.66 -4.51 -14.84
CA ASP A 28 20.72 -4.89 -13.89
C ASP A 28 21.07 -3.77 -12.89
N THR A 29 20.38 -2.63 -12.93
CA THR A 29 20.61 -1.52 -11.99
C THR A 29 19.81 -1.72 -10.71
N ALA A 30 20.52 -1.73 -9.58
CA ALA A 30 19.93 -1.65 -8.25
C ALA A 30 19.85 -0.18 -7.84
N PHE A 31 18.65 0.38 -7.86
CA PHE A 31 18.43 1.78 -7.49
C PHE A 31 18.47 2.02 -5.98
N GLY A 32 18.41 0.95 -5.17
CA GLY A 32 18.41 1.03 -3.72
C GLY A 32 17.06 1.42 -3.15
N THR A 33 17.09 1.96 -1.94
CA THR A 33 15.89 2.44 -1.24
C THR A 33 15.40 3.76 -1.83
N SER A 34 14.09 3.93 -1.88
CA SER A 34 13.42 5.16 -2.28
C SER A 34 12.40 5.58 -1.23
N LEU A 35 12.12 6.88 -1.17
CA LEU A 35 10.95 7.43 -0.46
C LEU A 35 9.77 7.68 -1.42
N PHE A 36 10.03 7.55 -2.72
CA PHE A 36 9.04 7.70 -3.78
C PHE A 36 8.69 6.35 -4.37
N SER A 37 7.41 6.13 -4.58
CA SER A 37 6.92 5.14 -5.51
C SER A 37 6.84 5.76 -6.90
N GLU A 38 7.27 5.01 -7.90
CA GLU A 38 7.07 5.34 -9.31
C GLU A 38 6.53 4.11 -10.05
N VAL A 39 5.50 4.34 -10.85
CA VAL A 39 4.92 3.38 -11.78
C VAL A 39 4.88 4.05 -13.14
N SER A 40 5.48 3.39 -14.13
CA SER A 40 5.51 3.84 -15.52
C SER A 40 5.58 2.63 -16.46
N SER A 41 5.59 2.88 -17.77
CA SER A 41 5.74 1.80 -18.76
C SER A 41 7.00 0.94 -18.56
N THR A 42 8.03 1.42 -17.85
CA THR A 42 9.27 0.67 -17.59
C THR A 42 9.56 0.43 -16.11
N ILE A 43 9.02 1.25 -15.21
CA ILE A 43 9.33 1.22 -13.78
C ILE A 43 8.16 0.62 -13.00
N ALA A 44 8.47 -0.33 -12.12
CA ALA A 44 7.59 -0.82 -11.06
C ALA A 44 8.20 -0.49 -9.70
N SER A 45 7.36 -0.44 -8.67
CA SER A 45 7.79 -0.20 -7.28
C SER A 45 7.45 -1.38 -6.39
N ILE A 46 8.45 -1.88 -5.68
CA ILE A 46 8.31 -2.97 -4.72
C ILE A 46 8.35 -2.41 -3.30
N PHE A 47 7.40 -2.82 -2.47
CA PHE A 47 7.20 -2.37 -1.10
C PHE A 47 7.38 -3.53 -0.13
N ASN A 48 8.25 -3.38 0.86
CA ASN A 48 8.34 -4.34 1.94
C ASN A 48 7.68 -3.82 3.23
N PHE A 49 6.93 -4.70 3.88
CA PHE A 49 6.25 -4.43 5.15
C PHE A 49 6.75 -5.40 6.22
N ASP A 50 7.06 -4.88 7.41
CA ASP A 50 7.45 -5.69 8.56
C ASP A 50 6.23 -5.85 9.47
N ILE A 51 5.73 -7.08 9.58
CA ILE A 51 4.53 -7.37 10.37
C ILE A 51 4.92 -7.62 11.83
N PRO A 52 4.45 -6.80 12.79
CA PRO A 52 4.74 -7.01 14.20
C PRO A 52 4.26 -8.38 14.69
N PRO A 53 5.02 -9.07 15.57
CA PRO A 53 4.57 -10.32 16.19
C PRO A 53 3.25 -10.18 16.98
N GLY A 54 2.95 -8.98 17.50
CA GLY A 54 1.73 -8.68 18.24
C GLY A 54 0.45 -8.61 17.41
N ASP A 55 0.53 -8.77 16.10
CA ASP A 55 -0.62 -8.79 15.19
C ASP A 55 -1.13 -10.20 14.85
N ALA A 56 -0.62 -11.23 15.55
CA ALA A 56 -1.10 -12.60 15.43
C ALA A 56 -2.62 -12.71 15.66
N GLY A 57 -3.32 -13.40 14.75
CA GLY A 57 -4.76 -13.60 14.82
C GLY A 57 -5.62 -12.41 14.37
N LYS A 58 -5.00 -11.34 13.88
CA LYS A 58 -5.70 -10.22 13.23
C LYS A 58 -5.69 -10.42 11.70
N THR A 59 -6.60 -9.76 11.01
CA THR A 59 -6.56 -9.64 9.55
C THR A 59 -6.00 -8.28 9.15
N CYS A 60 -5.38 -8.24 7.97
CA CYS A 60 -4.83 -7.05 7.37
C CYS A 60 -5.33 -6.90 5.94
N SER A 61 -5.41 -5.66 5.50
CA SER A 61 -5.74 -5.37 4.10
C SER A 61 -4.63 -4.58 3.46
N LEU A 62 -4.22 -4.93 2.24
CA LEU A 62 -3.38 -4.05 1.44
C LEU A 62 -4.26 -2.91 0.93
N VAL A 63 -4.00 -1.70 1.42
CA VAL A 63 -4.74 -0.50 1.05
C VAL A 63 -3.83 0.47 0.32
N PHE A 64 -4.28 0.94 -0.84
CA PHE A 64 -3.68 2.05 -1.56
C PHE A 64 -4.53 3.32 -1.39
N LEU A 65 -3.92 4.38 -0.84
CA LEU A 65 -4.56 5.66 -0.58
C LEU A 65 -4.14 6.65 -1.65
N PHE A 66 -5.12 7.25 -2.35
CA PHE A 66 -4.86 8.20 -3.43
C PHE A 66 -5.74 9.45 -3.29
N PRO A 67 -5.41 10.37 -2.36
CA PRO A 67 -6.19 11.58 -2.12
C PRO A 67 -6.11 12.57 -3.31
N LYS A 68 -6.95 13.60 -3.29
CA LYS A 68 -6.79 14.71 -4.25
C LYS A 68 -5.54 15.50 -3.91
N GLN A 69 -4.86 16.01 -4.93
CA GLN A 69 -3.64 16.81 -4.77
C GLN A 69 -3.82 17.98 -3.78
N GLN A 70 -5.00 18.61 -3.77
CA GLN A 70 -5.34 19.74 -2.88
C GLN A 70 -5.48 19.35 -1.40
N ASP A 71 -5.71 18.08 -1.10
CA ASP A 71 -5.91 17.59 0.27
C ASP A 71 -4.57 17.29 0.96
N LEU A 72 -3.53 16.98 0.16
CA LEU A 72 -2.17 16.72 0.63
C LEU A 72 -1.57 17.94 1.33
N LYS A 73 -0.85 17.69 2.43
CA LYS A 73 -0.18 18.74 3.23
C LYS A 73 1.34 18.71 3.11
N THR A 74 1.90 17.52 3.07
CA THR A 74 3.35 17.27 3.16
C THR A 74 3.87 16.43 1.99
N SER A 75 2.99 16.05 1.07
CA SER A 75 3.31 15.24 -0.11
C SER A 75 2.70 15.83 -1.39
N SER A 76 3.10 15.27 -2.52
CA SER A 76 2.56 15.56 -3.84
C SER A 76 2.71 14.34 -4.74
N TYR A 77 1.97 14.32 -5.85
CA TYR A 77 2.16 13.32 -6.87
C TYR A 77 2.12 13.91 -8.28
N ASN A 78 2.71 13.17 -9.21
CA ASN A 78 2.50 13.33 -10.63
C ASN A 78 1.68 12.13 -11.11
N PHE A 79 0.57 12.40 -11.80
CA PHE A 79 -0.34 11.37 -12.30
C PHE A 79 -0.82 11.70 -13.71
N SER A 80 -0.80 10.71 -14.59
CA SER A 80 -1.40 10.77 -15.92
C SER A 80 -1.71 9.37 -16.44
N GLY A 81 -2.51 9.27 -17.51
CA GLY A 81 -2.91 8.00 -18.10
C GLY A 81 -4.25 7.49 -17.57
N ASP A 82 -4.47 6.19 -17.71
CA ASP A 82 -5.76 5.52 -17.46
C ASP A 82 -5.97 5.07 -16.00
N GLY A 83 -4.97 5.22 -15.14
CA GLY A 83 -5.02 4.83 -13.74
C GLY A 83 -4.92 3.32 -13.48
N LYS A 84 -4.63 2.49 -14.48
CA LYS A 84 -4.52 1.03 -14.28
C LYS A 84 -3.20 0.64 -13.63
N LEU A 85 -3.30 0.10 -12.42
CA LEU A 85 -2.20 -0.45 -11.64
C LEU A 85 -2.46 -1.93 -11.37
N ASP A 86 -1.46 -2.78 -11.64
CA ASP A 86 -1.46 -4.19 -11.27
C ASP A 86 -0.76 -4.37 -9.92
N PHE A 87 -1.37 -5.17 -9.04
CA PHE A 87 -0.89 -5.40 -7.69
C PHE A 87 -0.60 -6.89 -7.49
N SER A 88 0.59 -7.21 -7.01
CA SER A 88 0.95 -8.59 -6.68
C SER A 88 1.75 -8.68 -5.39
N GLU A 89 1.56 -9.78 -4.66
CA GLU A 89 2.47 -10.22 -3.60
C GLU A 89 3.66 -10.95 -4.24
N LEU A 90 4.84 -10.74 -3.69
CA LEU A 90 6.07 -11.42 -4.08
C LEU A 90 6.35 -12.62 -3.17
N LYS A 91 6.93 -13.68 -3.73
CA LYS A 91 7.30 -14.89 -2.95
C LYS A 91 8.33 -14.63 -1.85
N LEU A 92 9.13 -13.59 -2.02
CA LEU A 92 10.12 -13.12 -1.05
C LEU A 92 10.12 -11.59 -1.05
N PRO A 93 10.49 -10.95 0.07
CA PRO A 93 10.68 -9.51 0.10
C PRO A 93 11.88 -9.07 -0.75
N ALA A 94 11.84 -7.83 -1.25
CA ALA A 94 12.97 -7.23 -1.95
C ALA A 94 14.12 -6.87 -0.99
N THR A 95 15.27 -6.52 -1.56
CA THR A 95 16.41 -5.95 -0.83
C THR A 95 16.85 -4.65 -1.52
N THR A 96 17.73 -3.87 -0.90
CA THR A 96 18.32 -2.69 -1.57
C THR A 96 19.15 -3.04 -2.81
N GLY A 97 19.56 -4.31 -2.98
CA GLY A 97 20.23 -4.81 -4.18
C GLY A 97 19.29 -5.37 -5.24
N THR A 98 17.97 -5.22 -5.06
CA THR A 98 16.99 -5.71 -6.02
C THR A 98 17.03 -4.87 -7.31
N THR A 99 17.02 -5.55 -8.45
CA THR A 99 16.98 -5.06 -9.83
C THR A 99 15.81 -5.71 -10.54
N TYR A 100 15.48 -5.25 -11.74
CA TYR A 100 14.44 -5.90 -12.55
C TYR A 100 14.74 -7.38 -12.86
N ASN A 101 16.00 -7.73 -13.12
CA ASN A 101 16.40 -9.10 -13.45
C ASN A 101 16.46 -10.04 -12.25
N ASN A 102 16.74 -9.53 -11.04
CA ASN A 102 16.91 -10.36 -9.84
C ASN A 102 15.75 -10.25 -8.84
N GLN A 103 14.71 -9.48 -9.16
CA GLN A 103 13.58 -9.28 -8.27
C GLN A 103 12.92 -10.61 -7.88
N PRO A 104 12.35 -10.69 -6.67
CA PRO A 104 11.60 -11.86 -6.26
C PRO A 104 10.49 -12.21 -7.25
N ALA A 105 10.27 -13.50 -7.48
CA ALA A 105 9.19 -13.95 -8.34
C ALA A 105 7.81 -13.57 -7.76
N LYS A 106 6.85 -13.28 -8.66
CA LYS A 106 5.45 -13.08 -8.28
C LYS A 106 4.91 -14.32 -7.54
N GLY A 107 4.27 -14.06 -6.42
CA GLY A 107 3.51 -15.01 -5.62
C GLY A 107 2.05 -14.97 -6.04
N GLN A 108 1.21 -14.29 -5.27
CA GLN A 108 -0.20 -14.08 -5.58
C GLN A 108 -0.38 -12.80 -6.40
N ASP A 109 -1.06 -12.92 -7.54
CA ASP A 109 -1.52 -11.79 -8.33
C ASP A 109 -2.92 -11.37 -7.86
N TYR A 110 -3.10 -10.10 -7.51
CA TYR A 110 -4.39 -9.53 -7.10
C TYR A 110 -5.11 -8.80 -8.24
N GLY A 111 -4.43 -8.66 -9.39
CA GLY A 111 -4.97 -8.09 -10.61
C GLY A 111 -4.97 -6.56 -10.65
N VAL A 112 -5.62 -6.06 -11.69
CA VAL A 112 -5.58 -4.65 -12.07
C VAL A 112 -6.70 -3.84 -11.39
N VAL A 113 -6.31 -2.75 -10.72
CA VAL A 113 -7.22 -1.75 -10.16
C VAL A 113 -7.07 -0.45 -10.94
N THR A 114 -8.20 0.15 -11.33
CA THR A 114 -8.22 1.48 -11.96
C THR A 114 -8.34 2.55 -10.89
N VAL A 115 -7.28 3.30 -10.65
CA VAL A 115 -7.19 4.33 -9.61
C VAL A 115 -7.38 5.73 -10.17
N THR A 116 -8.09 6.56 -9.41
CA THR A 116 -8.26 7.98 -9.63
C THR A 116 -8.14 8.75 -8.31
N PRO A 117 -7.62 10.01 -8.34
CA PRO A 117 -7.51 10.85 -7.16
C PRO A 117 -8.81 11.05 -6.38
N GLY A 118 -8.70 11.13 -5.06
CA GLY A 118 -9.80 11.32 -4.12
C GLY A 118 -10.43 10.03 -3.58
N ASN A 119 -9.74 8.89 -3.71
CA ASN A 119 -10.27 7.58 -3.35
C ASN A 119 -9.26 6.75 -2.54
N SER A 120 -9.77 5.69 -1.93
CA SER A 120 -9.01 4.65 -1.23
C SER A 120 -9.38 3.29 -1.83
N TYR A 121 -8.40 2.41 -1.98
CA TYR A 121 -8.57 1.11 -2.64
C TYR A 121 -8.10 -0.01 -1.70
N SER A 122 -9.03 -0.87 -1.27
CA SER A 122 -8.69 -2.13 -0.61
C SER A 122 -8.40 -3.18 -1.69
N ILE A 123 -7.14 -3.57 -1.82
CA ILE A 123 -6.65 -4.47 -2.87
C ILE A 123 -6.93 -5.93 -2.51
N THR A 124 -6.62 -6.31 -1.27
CA THR A 124 -6.82 -7.67 -0.75
C THR A 124 -6.92 -7.64 0.77
N THR A 125 -7.50 -8.68 1.36
CA THR A 125 -7.55 -8.91 2.80
C THR A 125 -7.08 -10.32 3.10
N PHE A 126 -6.17 -10.46 4.07
CA PHE A 126 -5.55 -11.73 4.44
C PHE A 126 -5.20 -11.74 5.94
N ASP A 127 -4.98 -12.92 6.49
CA ASP A 127 -4.54 -13.08 7.89
C ASP A 127 -3.11 -12.54 8.05
N TYR A 128 -2.83 -11.80 9.12
CA TYR A 128 -1.47 -11.31 9.35
C TYR A 128 -0.49 -12.46 9.55
N PRO A 129 0.58 -12.55 8.73
CA PRO A 129 1.69 -13.44 8.98
C PRO A 129 2.60 -12.80 10.03
N ALA A 130 2.20 -12.90 11.30
CA ALA A 130 2.86 -12.23 12.41
C ALA A 130 4.36 -12.53 12.48
N GLY A 131 5.17 -11.47 12.63
CA GLY A 131 6.64 -11.56 12.69
C GLY A 131 7.30 -11.78 11.33
N GLN A 132 6.55 -11.83 10.22
CA GLN A 132 7.10 -11.99 8.89
C GLN A 132 7.27 -10.64 8.19
N ARG A 133 8.04 -10.68 7.10
CA ARG A 133 8.20 -9.58 6.15
C ARG A 133 7.51 -9.95 4.84
N LEU A 134 6.66 -9.05 4.36
CA LEU A 134 5.95 -9.19 3.09
C LEU A 134 6.53 -8.26 2.04
N GLY A 135 6.47 -8.67 0.77
CA GLY A 135 6.83 -7.86 -0.38
C GLY A 135 5.66 -7.74 -1.35
N PHE A 136 5.33 -6.53 -1.77
CA PHE A 136 4.28 -6.27 -2.78
C PHE A 136 4.85 -5.44 -3.93
N GLU A 137 4.52 -5.81 -5.16
CA GLU A 137 4.84 -5.03 -6.36
C GLU A 137 3.59 -4.28 -6.83
N ILE A 138 3.80 -3.02 -7.21
CA ILE A 138 2.86 -2.25 -8.02
C ILE A 138 3.52 -1.96 -9.36
N MET A 139 2.84 -2.33 -10.44
CA MET A 139 3.28 -2.04 -11.79
C MET A 139 2.16 -1.49 -12.67
N GLU A 140 2.58 -0.97 -13.81
CA GLU A 140 1.73 -0.34 -14.81
C GLU A 140 0.99 -1.42 -15.62
N ALA A 141 -0.31 -1.21 -15.90
CA ALA A 141 -1.17 -2.20 -16.57
C ALA A 141 -2.03 -1.64 -17.74
N GLY A 142 -1.61 -0.53 -18.32
CA GLY A 142 -2.29 0.25 -19.34
C GLY A 142 -1.39 1.33 -19.95
N ASN A 143 -1.60 2.59 -19.58
CA ASN A 143 -0.67 3.69 -19.90
C ASN A 143 -0.44 4.64 -18.72
N THR A 144 -0.46 4.12 -17.50
CA THR A 144 -0.40 4.93 -16.28
C THR A 144 1.02 5.40 -15.99
N PHE A 145 1.15 6.69 -15.69
CA PHE A 145 2.31 7.22 -14.98
C PHE A 145 1.83 7.73 -13.64
N LEU A 146 2.44 7.22 -12.57
CA LEU A 146 2.17 7.66 -11.20
C LEU A 146 3.48 7.72 -10.43
N LYS A 147 3.79 8.90 -9.88
CA LYS A 147 4.91 9.08 -8.96
C LYS A 147 4.46 9.83 -7.74
N PHE A 148 4.71 9.31 -6.55
CA PHE A 148 4.33 9.94 -5.28
C PHE A 148 5.36 9.69 -4.19
N PHE A 149 5.49 10.62 -3.25
CA PHE A 149 6.21 10.40 -2.00
C PHE A 149 5.30 9.65 -1.02
N GLN A 150 5.75 8.50 -0.50
CA GLN A 150 4.98 7.73 0.47
C GLN A 150 4.83 8.53 1.77
N ASP A 151 3.61 8.89 2.13
CA ASP A 151 3.33 9.81 3.24
C ASP A 151 2.19 9.30 4.12
N PHE A 152 2.40 9.38 5.43
CA PHE A 152 1.48 8.96 6.49
C PHE A 152 0.96 10.14 7.33
N ASN A 153 1.34 11.38 6.98
CA ASN A 153 0.74 12.58 7.54
C ASN A 153 -0.74 12.72 7.12
N PRO A 154 -1.54 13.62 7.76
CA PRO A 154 -2.93 13.85 7.38
C PRO A 154 -3.11 14.05 5.86
N ALA A 155 -4.12 13.38 5.31
CA ALA A 155 -4.25 13.05 3.88
C ALA A 155 -3.11 12.13 3.38
N PRO A 156 -3.00 10.91 3.92
CA PRO A 156 -1.95 9.97 3.55
C PRO A 156 -2.07 9.55 2.08
N ILE A 157 -0.91 9.28 1.46
CA ILE A 157 -0.81 8.75 0.09
C ILE A 157 0.17 7.58 0.08
N GLY A 158 -0.23 6.51 -0.62
CA GLY A 158 0.60 5.32 -0.80
C GLY A 158 0.00 4.07 -0.14
N CYS A 159 0.86 3.07 0.09
CA CYS A 159 0.44 1.75 0.55
C CYS A 159 0.56 1.59 2.05
N SER A 160 -0.40 0.88 2.64
CA SER A 160 -0.39 0.52 4.05
C SER A 160 -1.10 -0.82 4.29
N LEU A 161 -0.78 -1.45 5.43
CA LEU A 161 -1.47 -2.62 5.94
C LEU A 161 -2.15 -2.26 7.27
N PRO A 162 -3.36 -1.66 7.26
CA PRO A 162 -4.17 -1.50 8.45
C PRO A 162 -4.61 -2.86 9.01
N SER A 163 -4.53 -2.98 10.33
CA SER A 163 -5.14 -4.09 11.04
C SER A 163 -6.64 -3.88 11.19
N VAL A 164 -7.43 -4.96 11.14
CA VAL A 164 -8.81 -4.95 11.63
C VAL A 164 -9.00 -6.06 12.67
N ARG A 165 -9.76 -5.78 13.73
CA ARG A 165 -10.11 -6.81 14.73
C ARG A 165 -11.10 -7.77 14.09
N GLY A 166 -10.79 -9.07 14.13
CA GLY A 166 -11.59 -10.12 13.50
C GLY A 166 -13.00 -10.22 14.11
N ALA A 167 -13.99 -9.65 13.44
CA ALA A 167 -15.40 -10.00 13.60
C ALA A 167 -16.11 -9.91 12.25
N GLY A 168 -16.36 -11.07 11.63
CA GLY A 168 -17.35 -11.28 10.55
C GLY A 168 -17.34 -10.30 9.38
N VAL A 169 -16.64 -10.65 8.30
CA VAL A 169 -16.69 -9.91 7.02
C VAL A 169 -18.12 -9.91 6.45
N LYS A 170 -18.85 -8.80 6.61
CA LYS A 170 -19.96 -8.44 5.73
C LYS A 170 -19.48 -7.33 4.81
N GLN A 171 -19.38 -7.66 3.53
CA GLN A 171 -19.08 -6.74 2.45
C GLN A 171 -20.17 -5.65 2.40
N LEU A 172 -19.84 -4.45 2.88
CA LEU A 172 -20.72 -3.29 2.85
C LEU A 172 -20.11 -2.23 1.94
N GLY A 173 -20.90 -1.78 0.96
CA GLY A 173 -20.45 -0.89 -0.10
C GLY A 173 -19.98 0.49 0.38
N VAL A 174 -18.85 0.91 -0.18
CA VAL A 174 -18.41 2.22 -0.72
C VAL A 174 -18.59 3.52 0.11
N GLU A 175 -19.34 3.57 1.22
CA GLU A 175 -19.57 4.86 1.91
C GLU A 175 -19.39 4.84 3.44
N LYS A 176 -18.78 3.79 4.02
CA LYS A 176 -18.58 3.68 5.49
C LYS A 176 -17.17 3.27 5.94
N GLU A 177 -16.14 3.50 5.13
CA GLU A 177 -14.74 3.16 5.45
C GLU A 177 -14.07 4.08 6.51
N THR A 178 -14.86 4.76 7.35
CA THR A 178 -14.34 5.46 8.55
C THR A 178 -14.84 4.82 9.85
N ARG A 179 -15.56 3.68 9.76
CA ARG A 179 -16.19 3.02 10.92
C ARG A 179 -15.68 1.61 11.22
N LEU A 180 -14.48 1.26 10.74
CA LEU A 180 -13.85 -0.04 11.01
C LEU A 180 -13.11 -0.11 12.36
N CYS A 181 -13.14 0.98 13.15
CA CYS A 181 -12.46 1.07 14.44
C CYS A 181 -13.37 1.66 15.52
N GLU A 182 -14.65 1.28 15.57
CA GLU A 182 -15.43 1.53 16.78
C GLU A 182 -15.04 0.44 17.81
N ASP A 183 -14.37 0.88 18.89
CA ASP A 183 -14.29 0.12 20.14
C ASP A 183 -15.71 -0.17 20.60
N THR A 184 -16.23 -1.36 20.31
CA THR A 184 -17.27 -1.94 21.17
C THR A 184 -16.57 -2.34 22.45
N GLY A 185 -16.77 -1.49 23.47
CA GLY A 185 -16.23 -1.65 24.82
C GLY A 185 -16.75 -2.85 25.59
#